data_AF-A0A7Y8SNQ7-F1
#
_entry.id   AF-A0A7Y8SNQ7-F1
#
_cell.length_a   1.000
_cell.length_b   1.000
_cell.length_c   1.000
_cell.angle_alpha   90.00
_cell.angle_beta   90.00
_cell.angle_gamma   90.00
#
_symmetry.space_group_name_H-M   'P 1'
#
loop_
_entity.id
_entity.type
_entity.pdbx_description
1 polymer ?
#
loop_
_entity_poly.entity_id
_entity_poly.type
_entity_poly.pdbx_seq_one_letter_code
_entity_poly.pdbx_strand_id
1 'polypeptide(L)'
;MAHVVVLGAGIAGVPAAYALRTRLLSRDEVTVVSDKEYFHFVPSNPWMAMGWRDRTDIAFPVEPYLKERGIKFIANGVKAIQPGKSRIDLENGGSLSYDYLLIATGVEGAFDEMPGMAEHTHSVLHIEQAEKAYAAYNEFIKNPGPIVVGAMQGSSILGPVYEYAFLVDADLKRRKLRDRAPMTIVTPEPWPGHLGLGSSGGADPEAVTAALADNQIRIICNARTLRIEPKVIHVAEVDELGNEKTLHELPYAYSVYWPAFRGVKGVRGAAELVNRHGLIEVDEYLRHRKYRNVYATGLCMAHGLVDRTPVEVGAPGSVYSIQKEAETAVCNIVGSIMGDTLVSNIPQRARWLSDMGENGAAYLSGPQVPLRDINWMRQGRWVHLAKVDFEKHFINRVKLRPAPQPPSAASRLAELMNRVMAEKVEGLPPIKEAAIPGAQFLPVQISQDAFLELKALGMCVGREPGLLASELLSAAIAESKSFLNEAGVSALERARRELLVDALPKRQPGVELQAKDSSSGNA
;
A
#
# COMPACT_ATOMS: atom_id res chain seq x y z
N MET A 1 24.60 -20.44 11.98
CA MET A 1 24.44 -19.01 12.28
C MET A 1 24.33 -18.36 10.93
N ALA A 2 23.19 -17.75 10.63
CA ALA A 2 22.96 -17.05 9.37
C ALA A 2 23.12 -15.53 9.56
N HIS A 3 23.77 -14.87 8.61
CA HIS A 3 23.84 -13.42 8.52
C HIS A 3 23.00 -12.92 7.34
N VAL A 4 21.92 -12.21 7.66
CA VAL A 4 21.02 -11.62 6.67
C VAL A 4 21.29 -10.12 6.56
N VAL A 5 21.64 -9.66 5.37
CA VAL A 5 21.82 -8.24 5.05
C VAL A 5 20.62 -7.71 4.29
N VAL A 6 20.07 -6.58 4.75
CA VAL A 6 19.00 -5.84 4.08
C VAL A 6 19.57 -4.53 3.54
N LEU A 7 19.51 -4.33 2.22
CA LEU A 7 19.93 -3.07 1.58
C LEU A 7 18.74 -2.14 1.42
N GLY A 8 18.78 -0.99 2.08
CA GLY A 8 17.76 0.06 2.06
C GLY A 8 16.96 0.11 3.37
N ALA A 9 16.91 1.28 4.01
CA ALA A 9 16.12 1.53 5.22
C ALA A 9 14.80 2.29 4.91
N GLY A 10 14.13 1.90 3.82
CA GLY A 10 12.87 2.51 3.38
C GLY A 10 11.62 1.74 3.80
N ILE A 11 10.52 2.02 3.09
CA ILE A 11 9.19 1.42 3.30
C ILE A 11 9.23 -0.11 3.31
N ALA A 12 10.03 -0.73 2.43
CA ALA A 12 10.17 -2.19 2.38
C ALA A 12 11.17 -2.71 3.42
N GLY A 13 12.37 -2.11 3.46
CA GLY A 13 13.51 -2.67 4.17
C GLY A 13 13.39 -2.63 5.69
N VAL A 14 12.84 -1.57 6.28
CA VAL A 14 12.70 -1.50 7.76
C VAL A 14 11.70 -2.53 8.28
N PRO A 15 10.45 -2.62 7.75
CA PRO A 15 9.54 -3.69 8.14
C PRO A 15 10.09 -5.09 7.88
N ALA A 16 10.81 -5.30 6.76
CA ALA A 16 11.44 -6.58 6.47
C ALA A 16 12.50 -6.96 7.50
N ALA A 17 13.37 -6.02 7.89
CA ALA A 17 14.40 -6.25 8.91
C ALA A 17 13.77 -6.58 10.28
N TYR A 18 12.69 -5.89 10.66
CA TYR A 18 11.94 -6.20 11.87
C TYR A 18 11.33 -7.61 11.83
N ALA A 19 10.73 -7.99 10.70
CA ALA A 19 10.14 -9.30 10.52
C ALA A 19 11.20 -10.42 10.53
N LEU A 20 12.35 -10.21 9.86
CA LEU A 20 13.50 -11.12 9.89
C LEU A 20 13.99 -11.34 11.33
N ARG A 21 14.27 -10.26 12.05
CA ARG A 21 14.75 -10.33 13.45
C ARG A 21 13.76 -11.05 14.37
N THR A 22 12.46 -10.89 14.13
CA THR A 22 11.40 -11.57 14.90
C THR A 22 11.33 -13.07 14.63
N ARG A 23 11.61 -13.50 13.39
CA ARG A 23 11.45 -14.90 12.96
C ARG A 23 12.73 -15.72 12.99
N LEU A 24 13.90 -15.07 12.95
CA LEU A 24 15.19 -15.73 13.01
C LEU A 24 15.61 -16.06 14.45
N LEU A 25 16.45 -17.08 14.61
CA LEU A 25 16.94 -17.50 15.92
C LEU A 25 17.82 -16.40 16.53
N SER A 26 17.93 -16.36 17.85
CA SER A 26 18.75 -15.38 18.57
C SER A 26 20.23 -15.37 18.14
N ARG A 27 20.74 -16.52 17.66
CA ARG A 27 22.09 -16.67 17.12
C ARG A 27 22.30 -16.02 15.75
N ASP A 28 21.25 -15.81 14.97
CA ASP A 28 21.35 -15.28 13.62
C ASP A 28 21.43 -13.75 13.65
N GLU A 29 22.10 -13.15 12.68
CA GLU A 29 22.39 -11.72 12.61
C GLU A 29 21.57 -11.04 11.49
N VAL A 30 21.02 -9.86 11.78
CA VAL A 30 20.38 -9.00 10.78
C VAL A 30 21.11 -7.66 10.74
N THR A 31 21.54 -7.23 9.55
CA THR A 31 22.17 -5.93 9.32
C THR A 31 21.42 -5.16 8.25
N VAL A 32 21.03 -3.92 8.54
CA VAL A 32 20.47 -2.98 7.56
C VAL A 32 21.56 -2.03 7.10
N VAL A 33 21.71 -1.86 5.79
CA VAL A 33 22.63 -0.89 5.17
C VAL A 33 21.82 0.15 4.40
N SER A 34 22.09 1.43 4.61
CA SER A 34 21.38 2.53 3.95
C SER A 34 22.31 3.71 3.70
N ASP A 35 22.19 4.37 2.56
CA ASP A 35 22.90 5.62 2.24
C ASP A 35 22.36 6.83 3.03
N LYS A 36 21.21 6.66 3.70
CA LYS A 36 20.59 7.65 4.58
C LYS A 36 20.51 7.13 6.02
N GLU A 37 20.77 8.02 6.98
CA GLU A 37 20.64 7.78 8.43
C GLU A 37 19.19 7.86 8.95
N TYR A 38 18.26 8.24 8.09
CA TYR A 38 16.86 8.46 8.46
C TYR A 38 15.92 7.57 7.64
N PHE A 39 14.82 7.18 8.27
CA PHE A 39 13.62 6.73 7.57
C PHE A 39 12.84 7.97 7.14
N HIS A 40 12.23 7.95 5.95
CA HIS A 40 11.25 8.95 5.55
C HIS A 40 10.04 8.30 4.87
N PHE A 41 8.86 8.84 5.17
CA PHE A 41 7.61 8.38 4.58
C PHE A 41 7.34 9.08 3.24
N VAL A 42 7.89 8.49 2.17
CA VAL A 42 7.82 8.98 0.77
C VAL A 42 6.43 9.49 0.34
N PRO A 43 5.29 8.83 0.67
CA PRO A 43 3.96 9.26 0.20
C PRO A 43 3.51 10.66 0.66
N SER A 44 4.22 11.26 1.62
CA SER A 44 3.94 12.61 2.13
C SER A 44 4.85 13.69 1.56
N ASN A 45 5.80 13.35 0.68
CA ASN A 45 6.65 14.33 0.00
C ASN A 45 5.85 15.38 -0.80
N PRO A 46 4.73 15.04 -1.50
CA PRO A 46 3.87 16.05 -2.12
C PRO A 46 3.31 17.08 -1.13
N TRP A 47 2.96 16.65 0.09
CA TRP A 47 2.42 17.55 1.13
C TRP A 47 3.51 18.45 1.70
N MET A 48 4.73 17.93 1.87
CA MET A 48 5.88 18.73 2.23
C MET A 48 6.18 19.79 1.16
N ALA A 49 6.12 19.42 -0.12
CA ALA A 49 6.33 20.34 -1.23
C ALA A 49 5.27 21.46 -1.31
N MET A 50 4.21 21.37 -0.52
CA MET A 50 3.16 22.39 -0.34
C MET A 50 3.19 23.06 1.04
N GLY A 51 4.14 22.71 1.90
CA GLY A 51 4.25 23.23 3.26
C GLY A 51 3.17 22.74 4.22
N TRP A 52 2.54 21.59 3.94
CA TRP A 52 1.50 20.99 4.79
C TRP A 52 2.05 19.94 5.76
N ARG A 53 3.35 19.64 5.62
CA ARG A 53 4.14 18.77 6.48
C ARG A 53 5.54 19.34 6.62
N ASP A 54 6.09 19.22 7.81
CA ASP A 54 7.50 19.48 8.08
C ASP A 54 8.33 18.20 8.00
N ARG A 55 9.65 18.34 7.86
CA ARG A 55 10.58 17.20 7.83
C ARG A 55 10.41 16.27 9.02
N THR A 56 10.19 16.85 10.20
CA THR A 56 10.04 16.13 11.47
C THR A 56 8.76 15.32 11.57
N ASP A 57 7.74 15.63 10.76
CA ASP A 57 6.48 14.88 10.74
C ASP A 57 6.65 13.52 10.05
N ILE A 58 7.50 13.48 9.02
CA ILE A 58 7.56 12.35 8.08
C ILE A 58 8.92 11.64 8.03
N ALA A 59 9.95 12.19 8.70
CA ALA A 59 11.27 11.59 8.76
C ALA A 59 11.87 11.60 10.18
N PHE A 60 12.71 10.60 10.46
CA PHE A 60 13.38 10.43 11.76
C PHE A 60 14.61 9.53 11.64
N PRO A 61 15.62 9.69 12.51
CA PRO A 61 16.78 8.79 12.57
C PRO A 61 16.34 7.34 12.76
N VAL A 62 16.80 6.43 11.90
CA VAL A 62 16.32 5.04 11.89
C VAL A 62 17.11 4.12 12.84
N GLU A 63 18.39 4.45 13.07
CA GLU A 63 19.31 3.62 13.86
C GLU A 63 18.79 3.26 15.26
N PRO A 64 18.26 4.20 16.08
CA PRO A 64 17.84 3.88 17.45
C PRO A 64 16.75 2.78 17.48
N TYR A 65 15.83 2.82 16.51
CA TYR A 65 14.71 1.88 16.42
C TYR A 65 15.14 0.49 15.93
N LEU A 66 16.11 0.43 15.01
CA LEU A 66 16.74 -0.83 14.59
C LEU A 66 17.54 -1.45 15.74
N LYS A 67 18.36 -0.65 16.41
CA LYS A 67 19.22 -1.08 17.51
C LYS A 67 18.45 -1.61 18.70
N GLU A 68 17.33 -0.97 19.07
CA GLU A 68 16.41 -1.44 20.11
C GLU A 68 15.90 -2.87 19.86
N ARG A 69 15.81 -3.28 18.60
CA ARG A 69 15.38 -4.62 18.18
C ARG A 69 16.54 -5.60 17.96
N GLY A 70 17.78 -5.19 18.25
CA GLY A 70 18.97 -6.02 18.02
C GLY A 70 19.32 -6.18 16.54
N ILE A 71 18.97 -5.19 15.71
CA ILE A 71 19.35 -5.13 14.30
C ILE A 71 20.51 -4.15 14.16
N LYS A 72 21.59 -4.57 13.50
CA LYS A 72 22.73 -3.69 13.21
C LYS A 72 22.36 -2.74 12.09
N PHE A 73 22.86 -1.51 12.16
CA PHE A 73 22.66 -0.51 11.12
C PHE A 73 24.00 0.03 10.64
N ILE A 74 24.14 0.17 9.32
CA ILE A 74 25.30 0.77 8.67
C ILE A 74 24.79 1.92 7.80
N ALA A 75 25.03 3.15 8.26
CA ALA A 75 24.79 4.37 7.51
C ALA A 75 25.88 4.57 6.44
N ASN A 76 25.83 3.78 5.38
CA ASN A 76 26.75 3.92 4.25
C ASN A 76 26.09 3.49 2.94
N GLY A 77 26.45 4.18 1.86
CA GLY A 77 26.04 3.78 0.52
C GLY A 77 26.68 2.46 0.10
N VAL A 78 26.00 1.74 -0.80
CA VAL A 78 26.56 0.56 -1.46
C VAL A 78 27.30 1.01 -2.71
N LYS A 79 28.58 0.64 -2.80
CA LYS A 79 29.40 0.87 -3.99
C LYS A 79 29.20 -0.22 -5.04
N ALA A 80 29.20 -1.48 -4.62
CA ALA A 80 29.03 -2.63 -5.50
C ALA A 80 28.51 -3.86 -4.75
N ILE A 81 27.81 -4.73 -5.45
CA ILE A 81 27.39 -6.05 -4.94
C ILE A 81 28.16 -7.10 -5.73
N GLN A 82 28.84 -8.01 -5.02
CA GLN A 82 29.56 -9.14 -5.58
C GLN A 82 28.81 -10.43 -5.24
N PRO A 83 27.73 -10.77 -5.98
CA PRO A 83 26.86 -11.88 -5.61
C PRO A 83 27.55 -13.24 -5.64
N GLY A 84 28.53 -13.44 -6.54
CA GLY A 84 29.33 -14.66 -6.60
C GLY A 84 30.26 -14.88 -5.40
N LYS A 85 30.47 -13.87 -4.55
CA LYS A 85 31.27 -13.95 -3.32
C LYS A 85 30.44 -13.70 -2.06
N SER A 86 29.12 -13.57 -2.21
CA SER A 86 28.19 -13.15 -1.15
C SER A 86 28.72 -11.96 -0.33
N ARG A 87 29.15 -10.90 -1.03
CA ARG A 87 29.79 -9.71 -0.45
C ARG A 87 29.24 -8.42 -1.03
N ILE A 88 29.14 -7.40 -0.20
CA ILE A 88 28.82 -6.01 -0.55
C ILE A 88 30.05 -5.14 -0.28
N ASP A 89 30.40 -4.27 -1.22
CA ASP A 89 31.39 -3.22 -1.01
C ASP A 89 30.67 -1.90 -0.71
N LEU A 90 31.10 -1.23 0.35
CA LEU A 90 30.54 0.03 0.82
C LEU A 90 31.29 1.21 0.22
N GLU A 91 30.65 2.38 0.17
CA GLU A 91 31.27 3.61 -0.36
C GLU A 91 32.46 4.09 0.46
N ASN A 92 32.48 3.81 1.77
CA ASN A 92 33.61 4.11 2.65
C ASN A 92 34.83 3.17 2.49
N GLY A 93 34.80 2.24 1.52
CA GLY A 93 35.87 1.26 1.30
C GLY A 93 35.79 0.00 2.17
N GLY A 94 34.83 -0.06 3.10
CA GLY A 94 34.52 -1.27 3.85
C GLY A 94 33.83 -2.33 3.00
N SER A 95 33.72 -3.54 3.56
CA SER A 95 32.97 -4.64 2.93
C SER A 95 32.18 -5.43 3.95
N LEU A 96 31.05 -5.98 3.51
CA LEU A 96 30.15 -6.78 4.33
C LEU A 96 29.84 -8.09 3.62
N SER A 97 30.19 -9.22 4.23
CA SER A 97 29.74 -10.54 3.77
C SER A 97 28.31 -10.80 4.21
N TYR A 98 27.62 -11.72 3.54
CA TYR A 98 26.28 -12.16 3.92
C TYR A 98 26.08 -13.64 3.61
N ASP A 99 25.20 -14.30 4.35
CA ASP A 99 24.66 -15.59 3.94
C ASP A 99 23.45 -15.38 3.03
N TYR A 100 22.58 -14.42 3.38
CA TYR A 100 21.42 -14.01 2.60
C TYR A 100 21.36 -12.50 2.42
N LEU A 101 20.93 -12.06 1.24
CA LEU A 101 20.79 -10.66 0.88
C LEU A 101 19.35 -10.34 0.48
N LEU A 102 18.73 -9.35 1.13
CA LEU A 102 17.48 -8.75 0.70
C LEU A 102 17.75 -7.34 0.16
N ILE A 103 17.53 -7.14 -1.13
CA ILE A 103 17.68 -5.84 -1.77
C ILE A 103 16.33 -5.11 -1.76
N ALA A 104 16.27 -4.00 -1.03
CA ALA A 104 15.09 -3.17 -0.81
C ALA A 104 15.43 -1.68 -1.00
N THR A 105 16.33 -1.39 -1.95
CA THR A 105 16.94 -0.07 -2.15
C THR A 105 16.01 0.97 -2.79
N GLY A 106 14.82 0.55 -3.23
CA GLY A 106 13.98 1.39 -4.09
C GLY A 106 14.67 1.68 -5.42
N VAL A 107 14.41 2.87 -5.96
CA VAL A 107 14.83 3.31 -7.29
C VAL A 107 15.44 4.71 -7.24
N GLU A 108 16.27 5.00 -8.24
CA GLU A 108 16.79 6.33 -8.53
C GLU A 108 15.98 6.93 -9.70
N GLY A 109 15.70 8.23 -9.64
CA GLY A 109 15.14 8.97 -10.78
C GLY A 109 16.20 9.18 -11.86
N ALA A 110 15.91 8.79 -13.10
CA ALA A 110 16.79 8.92 -14.25
C ALA A 110 16.74 10.34 -14.86
N PHE A 111 16.98 11.37 -14.04
CA PHE A 111 16.89 12.77 -14.47
C PHE A 111 17.88 13.13 -15.58
N ASP A 112 19.03 12.45 -15.61
CA ASP A 112 20.10 12.59 -16.61
C ASP A 112 19.74 12.01 -17.99
N GLU A 113 18.70 11.19 -18.08
CA GLU A 113 18.22 10.64 -19.36
C GLU A 113 17.32 11.62 -20.12
N MET A 114 16.86 12.70 -19.47
CA MET A 114 16.05 13.76 -20.07
C MET A 114 16.80 15.10 -20.03
N PRO A 115 17.30 15.60 -21.17
CA PRO A 115 18.03 16.87 -21.22
C PRO A 115 17.26 18.02 -20.58
N GLY A 116 17.91 18.67 -19.60
CA GLY A 116 17.39 19.84 -18.88
C GLY A 116 16.39 19.53 -17.76
N MET A 117 16.02 18.27 -17.53
CA MET A 117 15.04 17.93 -16.50
C MET A 117 15.56 18.22 -15.09
N ALA A 118 16.79 17.81 -14.78
CA ALA A 118 17.41 18.03 -13.48
C ALA A 118 17.63 19.53 -13.19
N GLU A 119 17.90 20.31 -14.23
CA GLU A 119 18.29 21.72 -14.14
C GLU A 119 17.09 22.68 -14.13
N HIS A 120 15.99 22.28 -14.76
CA HIS A 120 14.89 23.21 -15.08
C HIS A 120 13.54 22.80 -14.50
N THR A 121 13.43 21.64 -13.84
CA THR A 121 12.22 21.22 -13.12
C THR A 121 12.51 20.90 -11.65
N HIS A 122 11.46 20.88 -10.83
CA HIS A 122 11.52 20.38 -9.48
C HIS A 122 11.06 18.91 -9.40
N SER A 123 11.40 18.25 -8.30
CA SER A 123 10.98 16.88 -8.02
C SER A 123 10.51 16.77 -6.58
N VAL A 124 9.66 15.78 -6.31
CA VAL A 124 9.18 15.47 -4.96
C VAL A 124 9.38 13.98 -4.63
N LEU A 125 10.32 13.31 -5.30
CA LEU A 125 10.62 11.89 -5.05
C LEU A 125 11.29 11.67 -3.70
N HIS A 126 12.16 12.59 -3.29
CA HIS A 126 12.82 12.59 -1.99
C HIS A 126 12.55 13.86 -1.20
N ILE A 127 12.72 13.75 0.11
CA ILE A 127 12.40 14.79 1.08
C ILE A 127 13.18 16.09 0.81
N GLU A 128 14.48 16.03 0.48
CA GLU A 128 15.27 17.22 0.12
C GLU A 128 14.80 17.87 -1.18
N GLN A 129 14.25 17.09 -2.11
CA GLN A 129 13.70 17.64 -3.36
C GLN A 129 12.36 18.34 -3.09
N ALA A 130 11.52 17.76 -2.22
CA ALA A 130 10.27 18.38 -1.78
C ALA A 130 10.50 19.72 -1.04
N GLU A 131 11.53 19.81 -0.19
CA GLU A 131 11.93 21.08 0.45
C GLU A 131 12.30 22.16 -0.59
N LYS A 132 13.10 21.79 -1.60
CA LYS A 132 13.47 22.70 -2.70
C LYS A 132 12.26 23.10 -3.54
N ALA A 133 11.35 22.16 -3.83
CA ALA A 133 10.12 22.43 -4.55
C ALA A 133 9.23 23.42 -3.79
N TYR A 134 9.08 23.26 -2.47
CA TYR A 134 8.33 24.19 -1.64
C TYR A 134 8.94 25.59 -1.63
N ALA A 135 10.27 25.71 -1.51
CA ALA A 135 10.95 27.00 -1.59
C ALA A 135 10.70 27.69 -2.94
N ALA A 136 10.80 26.96 -4.05
CA ALA A 136 10.52 27.48 -5.38
C ALA A 136 9.04 27.84 -5.58
N TYR A 137 8.12 27.05 -5.02
CA TYR A 137 6.69 27.36 -5.03
C TYR A 137 6.40 28.68 -4.29
N ASN A 138 7.06 28.93 -3.16
CA ASN A 138 6.93 30.20 -2.43
C ASN A 138 7.46 31.42 -3.20
N GLU A 139 8.45 31.24 -4.07
CA GLU A 139 8.87 32.30 -5.00
C GLU A 139 7.87 32.46 -6.14
N PHE A 140 7.38 31.35 -6.70
CA PHE A 140 6.38 31.34 -7.77
C PHE A 140 5.11 32.11 -7.37
N ILE A 141 4.58 31.92 -6.16
CA ILE A 141 3.33 32.60 -5.74
C ILE A 141 3.45 34.13 -5.68
N LYS A 142 4.67 34.69 -5.65
CA LYS A 142 4.88 36.15 -5.70
C LYS A 142 4.60 36.72 -7.09
N ASN A 143 4.90 35.94 -8.14
CA ASN A 143 4.59 36.29 -9.52
C ASN A 143 4.08 35.05 -10.29
N PRO A 144 2.82 34.65 -10.08
CA PRO A 144 2.26 33.46 -10.71
C PRO A 144 2.26 33.54 -12.24
N GLY A 145 2.42 32.37 -12.85
CA GLY A 145 2.34 32.14 -14.29
C GLY A 145 1.98 30.69 -14.59
N PRO A 146 2.16 30.20 -15.82
CA PRO A 146 1.78 28.84 -16.19
C PRO A 146 2.52 27.77 -15.36
N ILE A 147 1.83 26.68 -15.04
CA ILE A 147 2.38 25.54 -14.29
C ILE A 147 2.29 24.30 -15.17
N VAL A 148 3.37 23.52 -15.18
CA VAL A 148 3.40 22.18 -15.78
C VAL A 148 3.75 21.15 -14.71
N VAL A 149 2.82 20.22 -14.44
CA VAL A 149 3.10 19.03 -13.63
C VAL A 149 3.18 17.85 -14.59
N GLY A 150 4.24 17.04 -14.55
CA GLY A 150 4.34 15.97 -15.54
C GLY A 150 5.09 14.73 -15.12
N ALA A 151 5.05 13.74 -16.00
CA ALA A 151 5.83 12.52 -15.92
C ALA A 151 6.46 12.24 -17.30
N MET A 152 7.70 11.76 -17.32
CA MET A 152 8.34 11.32 -18.56
C MET A 152 7.97 9.87 -18.91
N GLN A 153 8.20 9.49 -20.17
CA GLN A 153 8.17 8.09 -20.60
C GLN A 153 8.95 7.18 -19.65
N GLY A 154 8.39 6.02 -19.31
CA GLY A 154 8.97 5.04 -18.39
C GLY A 154 8.72 5.32 -16.90
N SER A 155 8.09 6.44 -16.54
CA SER A 155 7.68 6.68 -15.15
C SER A 155 6.65 5.64 -14.68
N SER A 156 6.79 5.19 -13.43
CA SER A 156 5.91 4.19 -12.80
C SER A 156 5.15 4.71 -11.58
N ILE A 157 5.39 5.95 -11.15
CA ILE A 157 4.73 6.57 -10.00
C ILE A 157 3.88 7.74 -10.50
N LEU A 158 2.71 7.42 -11.04
CA LEU A 158 1.86 8.37 -11.76
C LEU A 158 0.77 9.01 -10.88
N GLY A 159 0.26 8.30 -9.86
CA GLY A 159 -0.75 8.83 -8.94
C GLY A 159 -0.35 10.18 -8.30
N PRO A 160 0.89 10.33 -7.80
CA PRO A 160 1.37 11.60 -7.26
C PRO A 160 1.41 12.78 -8.23
N VAL A 161 1.42 12.55 -9.56
CA VAL A 161 1.32 13.63 -10.56
C VAL A 161 -0.02 14.34 -10.42
N TYR A 162 -1.11 13.56 -10.39
CA TYR A 162 -2.47 14.07 -10.18
C TYR A 162 -2.63 14.66 -8.79
N GLU A 163 -2.14 13.96 -7.76
CA GLU A 163 -2.19 14.45 -6.37
C GLU A 163 -1.57 15.85 -6.29
N TYR A 164 -0.33 16.00 -6.77
CA TYR A 164 0.39 17.27 -6.66
C TYR A 164 -0.28 18.39 -7.46
N ALA A 165 -0.82 18.11 -8.65
CA ALA A 165 -1.58 19.08 -9.43
C ALA A 165 -2.81 19.59 -8.66
N PHE A 166 -3.59 18.70 -8.04
CA PHE A 166 -4.76 19.11 -7.24
C PHE A 166 -4.37 19.84 -5.94
N LEU A 167 -3.25 19.47 -5.30
CA LEU A 167 -2.76 20.19 -4.12
C LEU A 167 -2.37 21.63 -4.46
N VAL A 168 -1.67 21.84 -5.58
CA VAL A 168 -1.30 23.18 -6.08
C VAL A 168 -2.55 23.98 -6.44
N ASP A 169 -3.49 23.40 -7.18
CA ASP A 169 -4.77 24.05 -7.53
C ASP A 169 -5.53 24.51 -6.28
N ALA A 170 -5.67 23.64 -5.27
CA ALA A 170 -6.35 23.95 -4.02
C ALA A 170 -5.68 25.09 -3.24
N ASP A 171 -4.35 25.09 -3.15
CA ASP A 171 -3.62 26.16 -2.48
C ASP A 171 -3.74 27.50 -3.22
N LEU A 172 -3.63 27.49 -4.55
CA LEU A 172 -3.79 28.71 -5.37
C LEU A 172 -5.21 29.27 -5.31
N LYS A 173 -6.24 28.41 -5.29
CA LYS A 173 -7.63 28.82 -5.07
C LYS A 173 -7.80 29.47 -3.70
N ARG A 174 -7.27 28.86 -2.64
CA ARG A 174 -7.28 29.42 -1.28
C ARG A 174 -6.63 30.80 -1.22
N ARG A 175 -5.55 31.01 -1.98
CA ARG A 175 -4.83 32.28 -2.08
C ARG A 175 -5.44 33.28 -3.06
N LYS A 176 -6.50 32.90 -3.80
CA LYS A 176 -7.11 33.69 -4.88
C LYS A 176 -6.11 34.03 -6.00
N LEU A 177 -5.20 33.11 -6.31
CA LEU A 177 -4.16 33.26 -7.35
C LEU A 177 -4.38 32.35 -8.57
N ARG A 178 -5.37 31.44 -8.51
CA ARG A 178 -5.56 30.39 -9.53
C ARG A 178 -5.80 30.92 -10.96
N ASP A 179 -6.47 32.07 -11.10
CA ASP A 179 -6.75 32.70 -12.40
C ASP A 179 -5.48 33.19 -13.11
N ARG A 180 -4.38 33.38 -12.37
CA ARG A 180 -3.08 33.82 -12.89
C ARG A 180 -2.13 32.65 -13.22
N ALA A 181 -2.57 31.42 -12.97
CA ALA A 181 -1.73 30.23 -13.07
C ALA A 181 -2.43 29.13 -13.88
N PRO A 182 -2.42 29.21 -15.23
CA PRO A 182 -2.88 28.10 -16.07
C PRO A 182 -2.11 26.82 -15.74
N MET A 183 -2.79 25.68 -15.60
CA MET A 183 -2.17 24.42 -15.21
C MET A 183 -2.31 23.36 -16.32
N THR A 184 -1.21 22.69 -16.64
CA THR A 184 -1.18 21.57 -17.58
C THR A 184 -0.52 20.35 -16.95
N ILE A 185 -1.16 19.19 -17.06
CA ILE A 185 -0.60 17.87 -16.78
C ILE A 185 -0.04 17.28 -18.08
N VAL A 186 1.17 16.74 -18.02
CA VAL A 186 1.80 16.00 -19.13
C VAL A 186 2.07 14.57 -18.65
N THR A 187 1.55 13.56 -19.33
CA THR A 187 1.68 12.16 -18.90
C THR A 187 1.91 11.20 -20.08
N PRO A 188 2.77 10.17 -19.92
CA PRO A 188 2.92 9.10 -20.90
C PRO A 188 1.68 8.19 -20.96
N GLU A 189 0.75 8.33 -20.02
CA GLU A 189 -0.46 7.52 -19.98
C GLU A 189 -1.29 7.68 -21.26
N PRO A 190 -1.86 6.59 -21.80
CA PRO A 190 -2.73 6.64 -22.97
C PRO A 190 -4.06 7.37 -22.72
N TRP A 191 -4.53 7.42 -21.48
CA TRP A 191 -5.69 8.18 -21.04
C TRP A 191 -5.52 8.62 -19.57
N PRO A 192 -6.28 9.63 -19.09
CA PRO A 192 -6.20 10.10 -17.71
C PRO A 192 -6.53 8.98 -16.71
N GLY A 193 -5.65 8.75 -15.75
CA GLY A 193 -5.89 7.75 -14.70
C GLY A 193 -5.56 6.29 -15.09
N HIS A 194 -4.84 6.04 -16.18
CA HIS A 194 -4.33 4.70 -16.49
C HIS A 194 -3.39 4.14 -15.39
N LEU A 195 -2.57 5.01 -14.78
CA LEU A 195 -1.68 4.77 -13.64
C LEU A 195 -0.67 3.61 -13.81
N GLY A 196 -0.50 3.08 -15.03
CA GLY A 196 0.36 1.93 -15.31
C GLY A 196 -0.25 0.59 -14.91
N LEU A 197 -1.57 0.55 -14.69
CA LEU A 197 -2.29 -0.61 -14.17
C LEU A 197 -3.05 -1.39 -15.25
N GLY A 198 -2.97 -0.94 -16.49
CA GLY A 198 -3.55 -1.58 -17.65
C GLY A 198 -5.05 -1.31 -17.83
N SER A 199 -5.62 -1.90 -18.88
CA SER A 199 -6.97 -1.66 -19.39
C SER A 199 -8.11 -1.94 -18.39
N SER A 200 -7.84 -2.76 -17.37
CA SER A 200 -8.83 -3.18 -16.36
C SER A 200 -8.47 -2.73 -14.94
N GLY A 201 -7.40 -1.94 -14.78
CA GLY A 201 -6.87 -1.56 -13.49
C GLY A 201 -6.60 -0.08 -13.28
N GLY A 202 -6.87 0.79 -14.25
CA GLY A 202 -6.79 2.24 -14.04
C GLY A 202 -7.85 2.77 -13.07
N ALA A 203 -7.71 4.03 -12.68
CA ALA A 203 -8.83 4.81 -12.17
C ALA A 203 -9.90 4.98 -13.26
N ASP A 204 -11.13 5.30 -12.84
CA ASP A 204 -12.22 5.63 -13.78
C ASP A 204 -11.81 6.85 -14.65
N PRO A 205 -11.60 6.65 -15.97
CA PRO A 205 -11.14 7.72 -16.85
C PRO A 205 -12.12 8.88 -16.93
N GLU A 206 -13.43 8.61 -16.86
CA GLU A 206 -14.46 9.66 -16.92
C GLU A 206 -14.42 10.51 -15.64
N ALA A 207 -14.30 9.86 -14.48
CA ALA A 207 -14.20 10.56 -13.20
C ALA A 207 -12.93 11.43 -13.10
N VAL A 208 -11.78 10.92 -13.54
CA VAL A 208 -10.52 11.69 -13.55
C VAL A 208 -10.61 12.86 -14.54
N THR A 209 -11.16 12.64 -15.73
CA THR A 209 -11.34 13.68 -16.74
C THR A 209 -12.28 14.78 -16.24
N ALA A 210 -13.42 14.40 -15.64
CA ALA A 210 -14.36 15.35 -15.04
C ALA A 210 -13.70 16.18 -13.94
N ALA A 211 -12.97 15.55 -13.03
CA ALA A 211 -12.25 16.25 -11.97
C ALA A 211 -11.20 17.25 -12.51
N LEU A 212 -10.47 16.89 -13.57
CA LEU A 212 -9.53 17.81 -14.21
C LEU A 212 -10.26 19.00 -14.87
N ALA A 213 -11.36 18.73 -15.56
CA ALA A 213 -12.19 19.76 -16.21
C ALA A 213 -12.81 20.73 -15.20
N ASP A 214 -13.38 20.23 -14.09
CA ASP A 214 -13.96 21.04 -13.01
C ASP A 214 -12.94 21.98 -12.37
N ASN A 215 -11.66 21.58 -12.38
CA ASN A 215 -10.56 22.37 -11.84
C ASN A 215 -9.79 23.16 -12.92
N GLN A 216 -10.28 23.15 -14.17
CA GLN A 216 -9.66 23.81 -15.33
C GLN A 216 -8.18 23.44 -15.51
N ILE A 217 -7.85 22.17 -15.29
CA ILE A 217 -6.51 21.62 -15.47
C ILE A 217 -6.49 20.92 -16.83
N ARG A 218 -5.66 21.40 -17.75
CA ARG A 218 -5.45 20.74 -19.05
C ARG A 218 -4.62 19.47 -18.84
N ILE A 219 -4.86 18.42 -19.62
CA ILE A 219 -4.03 17.22 -19.64
C ILE A 219 -3.60 16.89 -21.06
N ILE A 220 -2.37 16.42 -21.22
CA ILE A 220 -1.81 15.87 -22.46
C ILE A 220 -1.37 14.43 -22.17
N CYS A 221 -2.13 13.48 -22.72
CA CYS A 221 -1.86 12.04 -22.68
C CYS A 221 -1.01 11.62 -23.90
N ASN A 222 -0.55 10.36 -23.92
CA ASN A 222 0.39 9.85 -24.92
C ASN A 222 1.57 10.81 -25.14
N ALA A 223 2.03 11.46 -24.06
CA ALA A 223 3.02 12.50 -24.13
C ALA A 223 4.43 11.92 -23.99
N ARG A 224 5.26 12.13 -25.00
CA ARG A 224 6.70 11.89 -24.96
C ARG A 224 7.42 13.22 -24.76
N THR A 225 8.05 13.39 -23.61
CA THR A 225 8.89 14.57 -23.34
C THR A 225 10.15 14.46 -24.19
N LEU A 226 10.46 15.52 -24.95
CA LEU A 226 11.60 15.54 -25.87
C LEU A 226 12.83 16.21 -25.23
N ARG A 227 12.62 17.35 -24.58
CA ARG A 227 13.64 18.11 -23.85
C ARG A 227 12.98 19.17 -22.97
N ILE A 228 13.71 19.63 -21.97
CA ILE A 228 13.29 20.71 -21.08
C ILE A 228 14.31 21.84 -21.20
N GLU A 229 13.84 23.03 -21.49
CA GLU A 229 14.66 24.25 -21.56
C GLU A 229 14.20 25.23 -20.47
N PRO A 230 14.97 26.28 -20.16
CA PRO A 230 14.53 27.29 -19.22
C PRO A 230 13.17 27.86 -19.62
N LYS A 231 12.14 27.63 -18.78
CA LYS A 231 10.76 28.16 -18.93
C LYS A 231 9.94 27.55 -20.08
N VAL A 232 10.41 26.54 -20.80
CA VAL A 232 9.61 25.83 -21.80
C VAL A 232 9.88 24.31 -21.79
N ILE A 233 8.81 23.51 -21.83
CA ILE A 233 8.88 22.05 -21.96
C ILE A 233 8.42 21.66 -23.37
N HIS A 234 9.25 20.88 -24.08
CA HIS A 234 8.96 20.39 -25.43
C HIS A 234 8.42 18.96 -25.36
N VAL A 235 7.21 18.77 -25.88
CA VAL A 235 6.47 17.49 -25.77
C VAL A 235 5.93 17.09 -27.13
N ALA A 236 6.10 15.81 -27.50
CA ALA A 236 5.37 15.20 -28.61
C ALA A 236 4.19 14.40 -28.06
N GLU A 237 2.98 14.74 -28.46
CA GLU A 237 1.81 13.86 -28.33
C GLU A 237 1.85 12.84 -29.47
N VAL A 238 1.73 11.56 -29.15
CA VAL A 238 1.75 10.49 -30.15
C VAL A 238 0.37 9.86 -30.34
N ASP A 239 0.14 9.25 -31.51
CA ASP A 239 -1.03 8.42 -31.78
C ASP A 239 -0.92 7.03 -31.15
N GLU A 240 -1.94 6.19 -31.33
CA GLU A 240 -1.99 4.81 -30.80
C GLU A 240 -0.89 3.90 -31.37
N LEU A 241 -0.30 4.26 -32.51
CA LEU A 241 0.79 3.55 -33.17
C LEU A 241 2.17 4.08 -32.74
N GLY A 242 2.22 5.14 -31.93
CA GLY A 242 3.44 5.79 -31.46
C GLY A 242 4.02 6.82 -32.45
N ASN A 243 3.29 7.19 -33.50
CA ASN A 243 3.72 8.26 -34.42
C ASN A 243 3.42 9.63 -33.83
N GLU A 244 4.28 10.60 -34.12
CA GLU A 244 4.07 11.98 -33.66
C GLU A 244 2.81 12.57 -34.30
N LYS A 245 1.88 13.00 -33.45
CA LYS A 245 0.61 13.62 -33.82
C LYS A 245 0.66 15.13 -33.69
N THR A 246 1.14 15.62 -32.55
CA THR A 246 1.19 17.05 -32.23
C THR A 246 2.46 17.37 -31.46
N LEU A 247 3.14 18.46 -31.81
CA LEU A 247 4.23 19.02 -31.01
C LEU A 247 3.68 20.17 -30.15
N HIS A 248 4.01 20.15 -28.86
CA HIS A 248 3.63 21.15 -27.88
C HIS A 248 4.88 21.82 -27.32
N GLU A 249 4.89 23.16 -27.35
CA GLU A 249 5.80 23.98 -26.55
C GLU A 249 5.00 24.52 -25.37
N LEU A 250 5.38 24.14 -24.16
CA LEU A 250 4.65 24.47 -22.94
C LEU A 250 5.45 25.47 -22.10
N PRO A 251 5.15 26.78 -22.18
CA PRO A 251 5.72 27.76 -21.29
C PRO A 251 5.36 27.43 -19.84
N TYR A 252 6.31 27.61 -18.92
CA TYR A 252 6.07 27.42 -17.49
C TYR A 252 6.87 28.42 -16.64
N ALA A 253 6.26 28.80 -15.52
CA ALA A 253 6.88 29.57 -14.45
C ALA A 253 7.19 28.67 -13.23
N TYR A 254 6.51 27.54 -13.08
CA TYR A 254 6.79 26.51 -12.08
C TYR A 254 6.50 25.12 -12.64
N SER A 255 7.38 24.14 -12.37
CA SER A 255 7.17 22.77 -12.83
C SER A 255 7.70 21.74 -11.83
N VAL A 256 6.90 20.69 -11.61
CA VAL A 256 7.32 19.46 -10.92
C VAL A 256 7.17 18.29 -11.89
N TYR A 257 8.21 17.47 -12.01
CA TYR A 257 8.28 16.46 -13.06
C TYR A 257 8.80 15.12 -12.53
N TRP A 258 8.09 14.03 -12.82
CA TRP A 258 8.42 12.66 -12.43
C TRP A 258 9.28 11.98 -13.49
N PRO A 259 10.50 11.53 -13.16
CA PRO A 259 11.38 10.84 -14.10
C PRO A 259 10.94 9.38 -14.31
N ALA A 260 11.53 8.72 -15.30
CA ALA A 260 11.63 7.27 -15.31
C ALA A 260 12.52 6.82 -14.15
N PHE A 261 12.33 5.58 -13.73
CA PHE A 261 13.10 5.01 -12.65
C PHE A 261 14.09 3.98 -13.14
N ARG A 262 15.26 3.97 -12.50
CA ARG A 262 16.31 2.98 -12.71
C ARG A 262 16.82 2.46 -11.37
N GLY A 263 17.55 1.35 -11.41
CA GLY A 263 18.22 0.84 -10.22
C GLY A 263 19.23 1.84 -9.68
N VAL A 264 19.33 1.93 -8.35
CA VAL A 264 20.31 2.78 -7.68
C VAL A 264 21.74 2.39 -8.09
N LYS A 265 22.66 3.36 -8.13
CA LYS A 265 24.02 3.19 -8.65
C LYS A 265 24.75 1.93 -8.13
N GLY A 266 24.71 1.68 -6.82
CA GLY A 266 25.37 0.53 -6.19
C GLY A 266 24.82 -0.84 -6.59
N VAL A 267 23.54 -0.90 -7.00
CA VAL A 267 22.87 -2.11 -7.49
C VAL A 267 23.04 -2.23 -9.00
N ARG A 268 22.89 -1.14 -9.74
CA ARG A 268 22.99 -1.09 -11.21
C ARG A 268 24.35 -1.58 -11.74
N GLY A 269 25.42 -1.40 -10.96
CA GLY A 269 26.75 -1.93 -11.29
C GLY A 269 26.87 -3.46 -11.22
N ALA A 270 25.95 -4.15 -10.53
CA ALA A 270 25.94 -5.60 -10.42
C ALA A 270 25.17 -6.20 -11.62
N ALA A 271 25.78 -6.15 -12.82
CA ALA A 271 25.17 -6.56 -14.08
C ALA A 271 24.59 -8.00 -14.08
N GLU A 272 25.09 -8.88 -13.20
CA GLU A 272 24.58 -10.24 -13.05
C GLU A 272 23.26 -10.34 -12.27
N LEU A 273 22.80 -9.25 -11.65
CA LEU A 273 21.56 -9.17 -10.85
C LEU A 273 20.42 -8.42 -11.54
N VAL A 274 20.76 -7.60 -12.54
CA VAL A 274 19.87 -6.53 -13.02
C VAL A 274 19.64 -6.58 -14.52
N ASN A 275 18.50 -6.06 -14.95
CA ASN A 275 18.21 -5.79 -16.36
C ASN A 275 18.94 -4.52 -16.86
N ARG A 276 18.69 -4.14 -18.12
CA ARG A 276 19.30 -2.94 -18.75
C ARG A 276 19.02 -1.61 -18.01
N HIS A 277 17.95 -1.53 -17.22
CA HIS A 277 17.59 -0.35 -16.42
C HIS A 277 18.15 -0.43 -14.99
N GLY A 278 18.95 -1.44 -14.66
CA GLY A 278 19.48 -1.64 -13.31
C GLY A 278 18.46 -2.21 -12.32
N LEU A 279 17.30 -2.68 -12.78
CA LEU A 279 16.26 -3.28 -11.93
C LEU A 279 16.49 -4.79 -11.78
N ILE A 280 16.25 -5.32 -10.58
CA ILE A 280 16.65 -6.69 -10.19
C ILE A 280 15.67 -7.72 -10.73
N GLU A 281 16.18 -8.76 -11.39
CA GLU A 281 15.34 -9.83 -11.94
C GLU A 281 15.11 -10.95 -10.92
N VAL A 282 13.85 -11.18 -10.56
CA VAL A 282 13.46 -12.21 -9.58
C VAL A 282 12.57 -13.29 -10.21
N ASP A 283 12.52 -14.45 -9.56
CA ASP A 283 11.51 -15.47 -9.79
C ASP A 283 10.24 -15.20 -8.95
N GLU A 284 9.25 -16.09 -9.03
CA GLU A 284 7.99 -15.97 -8.30
C GLU A 284 8.16 -15.95 -6.77
N TYR A 285 9.31 -16.38 -6.24
CA TYR A 285 9.62 -16.38 -4.81
C TYR A 285 10.34 -15.10 -4.36
N LEU A 286 10.42 -14.09 -5.24
CA LEU A 286 11.17 -12.85 -5.04
C LEU A 286 12.68 -13.09 -4.87
N ARG A 287 13.17 -14.21 -5.42
CA ARG A 287 14.55 -14.66 -5.35
C ARG A 287 15.23 -14.51 -6.69
N HIS A 288 16.50 -14.12 -6.69
CA HIS A 288 17.28 -14.04 -7.92
C HIS A 288 17.44 -15.44 -8.55
N ARG A 289 17.32 -15.53 -9.87
CA ARG A 289 17.30 -16.82 -10.59
C ARG A 289 18.62 -17.58 -10.49
N LYS A 290 19.74 -16.86 -10.56
CA LYS A 290 21.10 -17.43 -10.48
C LYS A 290 21.64 -17.52 -9.05
N TYR A 291 21.37 -16.51 -8.22
CA TYR A 291 21.94 -16.39 -6.88
C TYR A 291 20.83 -16.65 -5.87
N ARG A 292 20.69 -17.92 -5.46
CA ARG A 292 19.56 -18.36 -4.65
C ARG A 292 19.53 -17.80 -3.22
N ASN A 293 20.59 -17.13 -2.78
CA ASN A 293 20.65 -16.41 -1.51
C ASN A 293 20.40 -14.89 -1.65
N VAL A 294 20.06 -14.41 -2.85
CA VAL A 294 19.74 -13.00 -3.11
C VAL A 294 18.25 -12.87 -3.40
N TYR A 295 17.59 -11.96 -2.69
CA TYR A 295 16.17 -11.63 -2.79
C TYR A 295 16.03 -10.14 -3.07
N ALA A 296 14.90 -9.73 -3.64
CA ALA A 296 14.58 -8.33 -3.83
C ALA A 296 13.11 -8.03 -3.55
N THR A 297 12.80 -6.78 -3.21
CA THR A 297 11.42 -6.36 -2.92
C THR A 297 11.21 -4.88 -3.24
N GLY A 298 9.97 -4.53 -3.61
CA GLY A 298 9.56 -3.18 -3.96
C GLY A 298 10.04 -2.70 -5.32
N LEU A 299 10.20 -1.39 -5.44
CA LEU A 299 10.45 -0.74 -6.74
C LEU A 299 11.79 -1.11 -7.39
N CYS A 300 12.74 -1.65 -6.62
CA CYS A 300 14.05 -2.06 -7.15
C CYS A 300 13.98 -3.28 -8.10
N MET A 301 12.83 -3.95 -8.18
CA MET A 301 12.64 -5.15 -9.00
C MET A 301 12.26 -4.80 -10.44
N ALA A 302 12.71 -5.64 -11.37
CA ALA A 302 12.23 -5.65 -12.73
C ALA A 302 10.82 -6.24 -12.74
N HIS A 303 9.83 -5.39 -12.99
CA HIS A 303 8.44 -5.79 -13.15
C HIS A 303 8.11 -5.95 -14.63
N GLY A 304 7.35 -6.99 -14.98
CA GLY A 304 6.79 -7.12 -16.32
C GLY A 304 5.82 -5.96 -16.63
N LEU A 305 5.84 -5.49 -17.87
CA LEU A 305 4.87 -4.52 -18.39
C LEU A 305 3.46 -5.07 -18.21
N VAL A 306 2.55 -4.24 -17.70
CA VAL A 306 1.15 -4.61 -17.52
C VAL A 306 0.46 -4.64 -18.88
N ASP A 307 0.62 -3.58 -19.66
CA ASP A 307 0.14 -3.45 -21.04
C ASP A 307 1.19 -2.78 -21.92
N ARG A 308 1.07 -2.97 -23.24
CA ARG A 308 1.82 -2.19 -24.22
C ARG A 308 1.08 -0.87 -24.46
N THR A 309 1.72 0.23 -24.10
CA THR A 309 1.22 1.59 -24.32
C THR A 309 2.01 2.29 -25.43
N PRO A 310 1.43 3.27 -26.15
CA PRO A 310 2.13 3.98 -27.23
C PRO A 310 3.39 4.72 -26.74
N VAL A 311 3.33 5.28 -25.55
CA VAL A 311 4.48 5.79 -24.79
C VAL A 311 4.71 4.88 -23.61
N GLU A 312 5.97 4.50 -23.35
CA GLU A 312 6.30 3.57 -22.27
C GLU A 312 5.78 4.08 -20.90
N VAL A 313 5.08 3.21 -20.17
CA VAL A 313 4.64 3.44 -18.79
C VAL A 313 5.19 2.33 -17.91
N GLY A 314 5.87 2.71 -16.83
CA GLY A 314 6.45 1.75 -15.91
C GLY A 314 5.39 1.10 -15.01
N ALA A 315 5.65 -0.13 -14.55
CA ALA A 315 4.75 -0.84 -13.66
C ALA A 315 4.75 -0.21 -12.25
N PRO A 316 3.57 0.16 -11.70
CA PRO A 316 3.49 0.85 -10.43
C PRO A 316 3.77 -0.06 -9.23
N GLY A 317 4.22 0.53 -8.13
CA GLY A 317 4.34 -0.13 -6.83
C GLY A 317 3.70 0.70 -5.73
N SER A 318 2.64 0.17 -5.12
CA SER A 318 1.96 0.79 -3.97
C SER A 318 2.62 0.38 -2.66
N VAL A 319 2.48 1.18 -1.60
CA VAL A 319 2.98 0.81 -0.26
C VAL A 319 2.46 -0.57 0.18
N TYR A 320 1.18 -0.86 -0.10
CA TYR A 320 0.57 -2.15 0.24
C TYR A 320 1.22 -3.33 -0.51
N SER A 321 1.35 -3.24 -1.83
CA SER A 321 2.00 -4.30 -2.64
C SER A 321 3.45 -4.52 -2.20
N ILE A 322 4.19 -3.44 -1.95
CA ILE A 322 5.57 -3.49 -1.45
C ILE A 322 5.64 -4.17 -0.08
N GLN A 323 4.70 -3.89 0.85
CA GLN A 323 4.66 -4.59 2.13
C GLN A 323 4.40 -6.09 1.96
N LYS A 324 3.50 -6.48 1.06
CA LYS A 324 3.19 -7.90 0.79
C LYS A 324 4.38 -8.62 0.15
N GLU A 325 5.06 -7.98 -0.79
CA GLU A 325 6.30 -8.50 -1.35
C GLU A 325 7.37 -8.68 -0.27
N ALA A 326 7.54 -7.69 0.61
CA ALA A 326 8.50 -7.77 1.71
C ALA A 326 8.16 -8.92 2.67
N GLU A 327 6.89 -9.10 3.03
CA GLU A 327 6.42 -10.24 3.84
C GLU A 327 6.77 -11.58 3.18
N THR A 328 6.51 -11.73 1.88
CA THR A 328 6.84 -12.95 1.11
C THR A 328 8.34 -13.19 1.05
N ALA A 329 9.15 -12.16 0.76
CA ALA A 329 10.61 -12.29 0.72
C ALA A 329 11.17 -12.72 2.09
N VAL A 330 10.66 -12.16 3.19
CA VAL A 330 11.04 -12.58 4.55
C VAL A 330 10.64 -14.04 4.83
N CYS A 331 9.43 -14.45 4.47
CA CYS A 331 9.01 -15.86 4.57
C CYS A 331 10.00 -16.78 3.83
N ASN A 332 10.38 -16.42 2.61
CA ASN A 332 11.23 -17.25 1.76
C ASN A 332 12.70 -17.27 2.21
N ILE A 333 13.22 -16.16 2.77
CA ILE A 333 14.55 -16.13 3.39
C ILE A 333 14.58 -17.01 4.63
N VAL A 334 13.61 -16.85 5.55
CA VAL A 334 13.52 -17.66 6.77
C VAL A 334 13.34 -19.14 6.40
N GLY A 335 12.45 -19.44 5.46
CA GLY A 335 12.24 -20.80 4.98
C GLY A 335 13.51 -21.41 4.39
N SER A 336 14.30 -20.64 3.62
CA SER A 336 15.59 -21.14 3.10
C SER A 336 16.62 -21.42 4.20
N ILE A 337 16.60 -20.64 5.29
CA ILE A 337 17.47 -20.86 6.45
C ILE A 337 17.05 -22.11 7.24
N MET A 338 15.74 -22.35 7.36
CA MET A 338 15.17 -23.46 8.14
C MET A 338 14.98 -24.75 7.34
N GLY A 339 15.04 -24.70 6.01
CA GLY A 339 14.77 -25.84 5.12
C GLY A 339 13.29 -26.03 4.77
N ASP A 340 12.48 -24.98 4.88
CA ASP A 340 11.04 -25.00 4.55
C ASP A 340 10.78 -24.78 3.05
N THR A 341 9.54 -25.04 2.64
CA THR A 341 9.07 -24.81 1.27
C THR A 341 8.86 -23.31 1.02
N LEU A 342 9.29 -22.84 -0.16
CA LEU A 342 9.11 -21.44 -0.55
C LEU A 342 7.67 -21.15 -0.97
N VAL A 343 7.20 -19.94 -0.64
CA VAL A 343 5.87 -19.45 -0.96
C VAL A 343 5.95 -18.50 -2.15
N SER A 344 5.19 -18.80 -3.20
CA SER A 344 5.09 -17.95 -4.38
C SER A 344 4.43 -16.62 -4.03
N ASN A 345 5.01 -15.52 -4.51
CA ASN A 345 4.46 -14.20 -4.40
C ASN A 345 3.37 -14.02 -5.45
N ILE A 346 2.11 -14.02 -4.99
CA ILE A 346 0.97 -13.68 -5.84
C ILE A 346 0.95 -12.15 -5.97
N PRO A 347 1.20 -11.56 -7.16
CA PRO A 347 1.16 -10.12 -7.32
C PRO A 347 -0.22 -9.59 -6.94
N GLN A 348 -0.30 -8.79 -5.88
CA GLN A 348 -1.58 -8.26 -5.38
C GLN A 348 -2.14 -7.13 -6.26
N ARG A 349 -1.72 -7.03 -7.53
CA ARG A 349 -2.08 -5.93 -8.45
C ARG A 349 -3.59 -5.88 -8.68
N ALA A 350 -4.22 -7.02 -8.94
CA ALA A 350 -5.67 -7.13 -9.13
C ALA A 350 -6.45 -7.00 -7.80
N ARG A 351 -5.90 -7.49 -6.69
CA ARG A 351 -6.55 -7.43 -5.37
C ARG A 351 -6.53 -6.02 -4.79
N TRP A 352 -5.47 -5.26 -5.05
CA TRP A 352 -5.38 -3.84 -4.72
C TRP A 352 -6.47 -3.04 -5.45
N LEU A 353 -6.80 -3.39 -6.70
CA LEU A 353 -7.87 -2.74 -7.46
C LEU A 353 -9.28 -3.21 -7.10
N SER A 354 -9.48 -4.49 -6.80
CA SER A 354 -10.75 -4.98 -6.25
C SER A 354 -10.98 -4.48 -4.83
N ASP A 355 -9.96 -4.40 -3.96
CA ASP A 355 -10.08 -3.69 -2.69
C ASP A 355 -10.24 -2.20 -2.91
N MET A 356 -9.64 -1.56 -3.91
CA MET A 356 -9.89 -0.14 -4.21
C MET A 356 -11.29 0.13 -4.80
N GLY A 357 -11.84 -0.84 -5.52
CA GLY A 357 -13.17 -0.82 -6.13
C GLY A 357 -14.29 -1.26 -5.18
N GLU A 358 -14.01 -2.15 -4.23
CA GLU A 358 -14.98 -2.64 -3.23
C GLU A 358 -14.82 -1.96 -1.86
N ASN A 359 -13.61 -1.60 -1.39
CA ASN A 359 -13.35 -1.07 -0.02
C ASN A 359 -12.22 0.00 0.16
N GLY A 360 -11.62 0.61 -0.87
CA GLY A 360 -10.24 1.12 -0.70
C GLY A 360 -9.65 2.14 -1.65
N ALA A 361 -10.42 2.84 -2.48
CA ALA A 361 -10.09 4.19 -2.95
C ALA A 361 -11.36 4.96 -3.28
N ALA A 362 -12.27 5.03 -2.34
CA ALA A 362 -12.99 6.27 -2.16
C ALA A 362 -12.03 7.22 -1.45
N TYR A 363 -11.02 7.72 -2.17
CA TYR A 363 -10.07 8.70 -1.67
C TYR A 363 -10.06 9.95 -2.55
N LEU A 364 -11.13 10.74 -2.47
CA LEU A 364 -11.31 12.01 -3.14
C LEU A 364 -11.49 13.19 -2.17
N SER A 365 -10.74 14.26 -2.38
CA SER A 365 -10.78 15.50 -1.61
C SER A 365 -10.87 16.70 -2.56
N GLY A 366 -11.95 17.48 -2.43
CA GLY A 366 -12.02 18.91 -2.75
C GLY A 366 -12.61 19.67 -1.55
N PRO A 367 -12.27 20.97 -1.34
CA PRO A 367 -12.59 21.70 -0.10
C PRO A 367 -14.07 22.18 -0.03
N GLN A 368 -14.62 22.21 1.18
CA GLN A 368 -15.93 22.75 1.59
C GLN A 368 -15.93 24.30 1.50
N VAL A 369 -16.94 25.08 1.04
CA VAL A 369 -18.40 25.28 1.40
C VAL A 369 -19.02 26.33 0.39
N PRO A 370 -20.36 26.53 0.14
CA PRO A 370 -21.61 25.90 0.65
C PRO A 370 -22.67 25.37 -0.38
N LEU A 371 -23.42 24.36 0.09
CA LEU A 371 -24.89 24.11 0.00
C LEU A 371 -25.63 24.10 -1.37
N ARG A 372 -25.92 22.91 -1.91
CA ARG A 372 -27.21 22.16 -1.84
C ARG A 372 -27.28 21.04 -2.90
N ASP A 373 -27.85 19.92 -2.46
CA ASP A 373 -28.63 18.92 -3.19
C ASP A 373 -27.99 18.05 -4.32
N ILE A 374 -27.89 16.76 -3.96
CA ILE A 374 -28.15 15.54 -4.76
C ILE A 374 -26.94 14.90 -5.49
N ASN A 375 -26.83 13.57 -5.25
CA ASN A 375 -25.95 12.53 -5.82
C ASN A 375 -24.56 12.32 -5.20
N TRP A 376 -24.50 11.42 -4.20
CA TRP A 376 -23.27 10.98 -3.54
C TRP A 376 -22.91 9.54 -3.92
N MET A 377 -21.82 9.38 -4.67
CA MET A 377 -20.95 8.20 -4.63
C MET A 377 -19.48 8.66 -4.71
N ARG A 378 -18.71 8.35 -3.65
CA ARG A 378 -17.24 8.17 -3.60
C ARG A 378 -16.26 9.36 -3.52
N GLN A 379 -16.61 10.51 -2.91
CA GLN A 379 -15.66 11.62 -2.65
C GLN A 379 -15.90 12.31 -1.28
N GLY A 380 -14.91 12.47 -0.38
CA GLY A 380 -15.13 13.10 0.94
C GLY A 380 -13.91 13.41 1.84
N ARG A 381 -14.08 14.22 2.91
CA ARG A 381 -13.01 14.61 3.87
C ARG A 381 -12.28 13.45 4.55
N TRP A 382 -12.94 12.32 4.70
CA TRP A 382 -12.42 11.13 5.37
C TRP A 382 -11.14 10.58 4.72
N VAL A 383 -10.97 10.88 3.44
CA VAL A 383 -9.84 10.56 2.57
C VAL A 383 -8.58 11.25 3.03
N HIS A 384 -8.65 12.57 3.17
CA HIS A 384 -7.53 13.31 3.70
C HIS A 384 -7.18 12.80 5.10
N LEU A 385 -8.19 12.61 5.97
CA LEU A 385 -8.00 12.12 7.34
C LEU A 385 -7.38 10.73 7.37
N ALA A 386 -7.83 9.80 6.54
CA ALA A 386 -7.35 8.44 6.62
C ALA A 386 -5.98 8.29 5.92
N LYS A 387 -5.57 9.22 5.03
CA LYS A 387 -4.15 9.36 4.59
C LYS A 387 -3.28 9.86 5.75
N VAL A 388 -3.77 10.84 6.52
CA VAL A 388 -3.10 11.29 7.77
C VAL A 388 -3.00 10.13 8.77
N ASP A 389 -4.05 9.34 8.93
CA ASP A 389 -4.05 8.22 9.87
C ASP A 389 -3.15 7.08 9.40
N PHE A 390 -3.08 6.80 8.10
CA PHE A 390 -2.16 5.83 7.53
C PHE A 390 -0.70 6.27 7.68
N GLU A 391 -0.38 7.54 7.42
CA GLU A 391 0.93 8.14 7.68
C GLU A 391 1.34 7.92 9.14
N LYS A 392 0.47 8.33 10.08
CA LYS A 392 0.70 8.15 11.52
C LYS A 392 0.82 6.68 11.89
N HIS A 393 -0.06 5.82 11.40
CA HIS A 393 -0.03 4.38 11.66
C HIS A 393 1.28 3.76 11.19
N PHE A 394 1.70 4.03 9.96
CA PHE A 394 2.92 3.46 9.39
C PHE A 394 4.16 3.97 10.15
N ILE A 395 4.27 5.28 10.37
CA ILE A 395 5.37 5.88 11.13
C ILE A 395 5.40 5.32 12.55
N ASN A 396 4.25 5.22 13.21
CA ASN A 396 4.16 4.62 14.55
C ASN A 396 4.51 3.14 14.54
N ARG A 397 4.16 2.37 13.51
CA ARG A 397 4.58 0.96 13.38
C ARG A 397 6.10 0.83 13.21
N VAL A 398 6.74 1.79 12.55
CA VAL A 398 8.21 1.81 12.41
C VAL A 398 8.89 2.24 13.71
N LYS A 399 8.39 3.29 14.37
CA LYS A 399 8.95 3.83 15.62
C LYS A 399 8.68 2.91 16.81
N LEU A 400 7.43 2.52 16.99
CA LEU A 400 6.98 1.77 18.14
C LEU A 400 7.21 0.28 17.92
N ARG A 401 7.33 -0.46 19.02
CA ARG A 401 7.25 -1.91 19.04
C ARG A 401 5.80 -2.25 19.40
N PRO A 402 4.81 -2.06 18.47
CA PRO A 402 3.46 -2.48 18.79
C PRO A 402 3.55 -3.96 19.20
N ALA A 403 2.87 -4.30 20.29
CA ALA A 403 2.87 -5.66 20.81
C ALA A 403 2.70 -6.65 19.64
N PRO A 404 3.44 -7.77 19.60
CA PRO A 404 3.32 -8.74 18.54
C PRO A 404 1.84 -9.14 18.45
N GLN A 405 1.15 -8.59 17.46
CA GLN A 405 -0.08 -9.16 16.96
C GLN A 405 0.36 -10.53 16.45
N PRO A 406 -0.22 -11.63 16.96
CA PRO A 406 0.17 -12.95 16.50
C PRO A 406 0.03 -12.98 14.97
N PRO A 407 0.98 -13.61 14.26
CA PRO A 407 0.85 -13.80 12.82
C PRO A 407 -0.51 -14.44 12.56
N SER A 408 -1.25 -13.94 11.58
CA SER A 408 -2.54 -14.53 11.19
C SER A 408 -2.30 -15.95 10.68
N ALA A 409 -2.29 -16.94 11.57
CA ALA A 409 -2.89 -18.22 11.27
C ALA A 409 -4.34 -17.90 10.94
N ALA A 410 -4.70 -18.11 9.67
CA ALA A 410 -5.99 -17.82 9.03
C ALA A 410 -7.08 -17.30 9.99
N SER A 411 -7.37 -16.00 9.90
CA SER A 411 -8.49 -15.40 10.65
C SER A 411 -9.75 -16.21 10.36
N ARG A 412 -10.45 -16.66 11.41
CA ARG A 412 -11.68 -17.46 11.23
C ARG A 412 -12.77 -16.65 10.53
N LEU A 413 -12.78 -15.33 10.75
CA LEU A 413 -13.61 -14.40 9.98
C LEU A 413 -13.17 -14.37 8.52
N ALA A 414 -11.88 -14.31 8.23
CA ALA A 414 -11.38 -14.34 6.85
C ALA A 414 -11.66 -15.68 6.13
N GLU A 415 -11.54 -16.83 6.82
CA GLU A 415 -11.91 -18.13 6.28
C GLU A 415 -13.41 -18.24 6.00
N LEU A 416 -14.26 -17.78 6.94
CA LEU A 416 -15.70 -17.72 6.76
C LEU A 416 -16.06 -16.85 5.56
N MET A 417 -15.47 -15.65 5.46
CA MET A 417 -15.75 -14.74 4.35
C MET A 417 -15.26 -15.31 3.01
N ASN A 418 -14.09 -15.96 2.96
CA ASN A 418 -13.63 -16.64 1.75
C ASN A 418 -14.60 -17.77 1.34
N ARG A 419 -15.12 -18.53 2.31
CA ARG A 419 -16.11 -19.60 2.04
C ARG A 419 -17.44 -19.03 1.56
N VAL A 420 -17.99 -18.04 2.24
CA VAL A 420 -19.25 -17.36 1.86
C VAL A 420 -19.14 -16.75 0.45
N MET A 421 -17.98 -16.20 0.11
CA MET A 421 -17.71 -15.65 -1.22
C MET A 421 -17.49 -16.74 -2.29
N ALA A 422 -16.92 -17.90 -1.92
CA ALA A 422 -16.70 -19.03 -2.84
C ALA A 422 -17.99 -19.83 -3.13
N GLU A 423 -18.87 -20.00 -2.14
CA GLU A 423 -20.18 -20.67 -2.26
C GLU A 423 -21.17 -19.91 -3.16
N LYS A 424 -20.82 -18.70 -3.60
CA LYS A 424 -21.56 -17.92 -4.59
C LYS A 424 -21.46 -18.50 -6.01
N VAL A 425 -20.55 -19.45 -6.23
CA VAL A 425 -20.44 -20.25 -7.46
C VAL A 425 -21.09 -21.61 -7.21
N GLU A 426 -22.34 -21.75 -7.64
CA GLU A 426 -23.17 -22.96 -7.69
C GLU A 426 -23.72 -23.55 -6.36
N GLY A 427 -25.02 -23.34 -6.14
CA GLY A 427 -25.98 -24.43 -5.91
C GLY A 427 -25.79 -25.34 -4.69
N LEU A 428 -25.65 -24.80 -3.48
CA LEU A 428 -25.92 -25.58 -2.25
C LEU A 428 -27.41 -25.46 -1.87
N PRO A 429 -28.06 -26.55 -1.42
CA PRO A 429 -29.45 -26.48 -0.96
C PRO A 429 -29.54 -25.58 0.28
N PRO A 430 -30.66 -24.86 0.48
CA PRO A 430 -30.86 -24.05 1.67
C PRO A 430 -30.71 -24.93 2.91
N ILE A 431 -29.86 -24.49 3.84
CA ILE A 431 -29.78 -25.09 5.17
C ILE A 431 -31.16 -24.89 5.80
N LYS A 432 -31.92 -25.97 5.97
CA LYS A 432 -33.19 -25.93 6.69
C LYS A 432 -32.92 -25.38 8.09
N GLU A 433 -33.73 -24.42 8.52
CA GLU A 433 -33.85 -24.06 9.93
C GLU A 433 -34.11 -25.34 10.73
N ALA A 434 -33.08 -25.87 11.38
CA ALA A 434 -33.29 -26.84 12.43
C ALA A 434 -33.85 -26.05 13.61
N ALA A 435 -35.19 -26.00 13.72
CA ALA A 435 -35.84 -25.52 14.93
C ALA A 435 -35.34 -26.40 16.08
N ILE A 436 -34.42 -25.87 16.89
CA ILE A 436 -33.98 -26.53 18.11
C ILE A 436 -35.13 -26.37 19.12
N PRO A 437 -35.81 -27.45 19.54
CA PRO A 437 -36.91 -27.35 20.48
C PRO A 437 -36.41 -26.72 21.78
N GLY A 438 -36.98 -25.58 22.18
CA GLY A 438 -36.59 -24.84 23.39
C GLY A 438 -35.56 -23.71 23.18
N ALA A 439 -35.16 -23.39 21.95
CA ALA A 439 -34.36 -22.18 21.69
C ALA A 439 -35.20 -20.91 21.89
N GLN A 440 -34.79 -20.04 22.81
CA GLN A 440 -35.35 -18.70 22.96
C GLN A 440 -34.56 -17.72 22.09
N PHE A 441 -35.29 -16.89 21.33
CA PHE A 441 -34.68 -15.77 20.60
C PHE A 441 -34.27 -14.68 21.59
N LEU A 442 -32.98 -14.40 21.67
CA LEU A 442 -32.46 -13.25 22.41
C LEU A 442 -32.58 -11.99 21.55
N PRO A 443 -33.30 -10.95 22.00
CA PRO A 443 -33.32 -9.67 21.30
C PRO A 443 -31.97 -8.98 21.50
N VAL A 444 -31.05 -9.19 20.55
CA VAL A 444 -29.79 -8.45 20.51
C VAL A 444 -30.06 -7.07 19.93
N GLN A 445 -29.90 -6.04 20.76
CA GLN A 445 -29.95 -4.65 20.30
C GLN A 445 -28.65 -4.34 19.55
N ILE A 446 -28.73 -4.17 18.24
CA ILE A 446 -27.64 -3.68 17.40
C ILE A 446 -27.96 -2.26 16.93
N SER A 447 -26.94 -1.44 16.72
CA SER A 447 -27.13 -0.11 16.14
C SER A 447 -27.80 -0.21 14.78
N GLN A 448 -28.62 0.79 14.43
CA GLN A 448 -29.30 0.86 13.14
C GLN A 448 -28.32 0.77 11.97
N ASP A 449 -27.14 1.38 12.07
CA ASP A 449 -26.09 1.33 11.05
C ASP A 449 -25.57 -0.10 10.85
N ALA A 450 -25.16 -0.78 11.91
CA ALA A 450 -24.73 -2.18 11.84
C ALA A 450 -25.80 -3.13 11.28
N PHE A 451 -27.08 -2.87 11.56
CA PHE A 451 -28.18 -3.66 10.98
C PHE A 451 -28.32 -3.43 9.47
N LEU A 452 -28.20 -2.18 9.02
CA LEU A 452 -28.24 -1.83 7.61
C LEU A 452 -27.03 -2.39 6.85
N GLU A 453 -25.84 -2.33 7.45
CA GLU A 453 -24.63 -2.93 6.88
C GLU A 453 -24.72 -4.44 6.77
N LEU A 454 -25.21 -5.13 7.81
CA LEU A 454 -25.44 -6.57 7.77
C LEU A 454 -26.45 -6.96 6.68
N LYS A 455 -27.53 -6.20 6.52
CA LYS A 455 -28.50 -6.40 5.43
C LYS A 455 -27.86 -6.20 4.06
N ALA A 456 -27.09 -5.12 3.89
CA ALA A 456 -26.38 -4.85 2.65
C ALA A 456 -25.37 -5.96 2.32
N LEU A 457 -24.64 -6.45 3.32
CA LEU A 457 -23.71 -7.56 3.18
C LEU A 457 -24.43 -8.85 2.77
N GLY A 458 -25.52 -9.20 3.47
CA GLY A 458 -26.35 -10.36 3.13
C GLY A 458 -26.88 -10.30 1.69
N MET A 459 -27.34 -9.13 1.23
CA MET A 459 -27.73 -8.90 -0.17
C MET A 459 -26.54 -9.08 -1.12
N CYS A 460 -25.36 -8.56 -0.77
CA CYS A 460 -24.17 -8.68 -1.59
C CYS A 460 -23.74 -10.14 -1.75
N VAL A 461 -23.84 -10.97 -0.71
CA VAL A 461 -23.38 -12.37 -0.76
C VAL A 461 -24.50 -13.39 -1.05
N GLY A 462 -25.76 -12.94 -1.20
CA GLY A 462 -26.91 -13.81 -1.44
C GLY A 462 -27.31 -14.67 -0.23
N ARG A 463 -27.13 -14.13 0.99
CA ARG A 463 -27.42 -14.82 2.26
C ARG A 463 -28.49 -14.09 3.07
N GLU A 464 -29.27 -14.84 3.83
CA GLU A 464 -30.22 -14.27 4.78
C GLU A 464 -29.44 -13.55 5.90
N PRO A 465 -29.75 -12.26 6.21
CA PRO A 465 -28.99 -11.46 7.17
C PRO A 465 -28.87 -12.07 8.57
N GLY A 466 -29.91 -12.71 9.09
CA GLY A 466 -29.90 -13.35 10.41
C GLY A 466 -28.95 -14.54 10.49
N LEU A 467 -28.97 -15.42 9.49
CA LEU A 467 -28.05 -16.54 9.37
C LEU A 467 -26.60 -16.06 9.24
N LEU A 468 -26.35 -15.07 8.37
CA LEU A 468 -25.03 -14.49 8.18
C LEU A 468 -24.50 -13.85 9.48
N ALA A 469 -25.36 -13.14 10.22
CA ALA A 469 -25.00 -12.58 11.51
C ALA A 469 -24.58 -13.65 12.53
N SER A 470 -25.31 -14.77 12.56
CA SER A 470 -25.01 -15.90 13.45
C SER A 470 -23.64 -16.53 13.12
N GLU A 471 -23.33 -16.73 11.84
CA GLU A 471 -22.04 -17.25 11.39
C GLU A 471 -20.89 -16.29 11.73
N LEU A 472 -21.06 -14.99 11.45
CA LEU A 472 -20.08 -13.95 11.74
C LEU A 472 -19.83 -13.83 13.25
N LEU A 473 -20.88 -13.83 14.06
CA LEU A 473 -20.77 -13.77 15.51
C LEU A 473 -20.05 -15.02 16.06
N SER A 474 -20.38 -16.20 15.54
CA SER A 474 -19.73 -17.46 15.94
C SER A 474 -18.24 -17.47 15.60
N ALA A 475 -17.87 -17.00 14.40
CA ALA A 475 -16.49 -16.87 13.97
C ALA A 475 -15.73 -15.84 14.82
N ALA A 476 -16.33 -14.67 15.09
CA ALA A 476 -15.74 -13.63 15.94
C ALA A 476 -15.52 -14.10 17.38
N ILE A 477 -16.45 -14.86 17.97
CA ILE A 477 -16.29 -15.45 19.31
C ILE A 477 -15.17 -16.49 19.32
N ALA A 478 -15.12 -17.37 18.32
CA ALA A 478 -14.08 -18.39 18.20
C ALA A 478 -12.68 -17.78 18.02
N GLU A 479 -12.59 -16.71 17.22
CA GLU A 479 -11.37 -15.93 17.03
C GLU A 479 -10.99 -15.20 18.31
N SER A 480 -11.94 -14.54 18.98
CA SER A 480 -11.73 -13.90 20.29
C SER A 480 -11.18 -14.87 21.33
N LYS A 481 -11.69 -16.12 21.36
CA LYS A 481 -11.17 -17.17 22.25
C LYS A 481 -9.71 -17.52 21.96
N SER A 482 -9.26 -17.46 20.71
CA SER A 482 -7.87 -17.79 20.34
C SER A 482 -6.84 -16.79 20.88
N PHE A 483 -7.27 -15.58 21.24
CA PHE A 483 -6.41 -14.57 21.86
C PHE A 483 -6.32 -14.69 23.38
N LEU A 484 -7.09 -15.59 24.02
CA LEU A 484 -7.01 -15.81 25.45
C LEU A 484 -5.81 -16.72 25.79
N ASN A 485 -5.11 -16.40 26.87
CA ASN A 485 -4.14 -17.31 27.48
C ASN A 485 -4.86 -18.45 28.25
N GLU A 486 -4.11 -19.45 28.73
CA GLU A 486 -4.68 -20.62 29.43
C GLU A 486 -5.58 -20.25 30.63
N ALA A 487 -5.19 -19.24 31.40
CA ALA A 487 -5.99 -18.73 32.51
C ALA A 487 -7.32 -18.10 32.04
N GLY A 488 -7.27 -17.33 30.94
CA GLY A 488 -8.45 -16.73 30.30
C GLY A 488 -9.41 -17.78 29.71
N VAL A 489 -8.88 -18.83 29.07
CA VAL A 489 -9.69 -19.94 28.55
C VAL A 489 -10.41 -20.66 29.71
N SER A 490 -9.69 -20.92 30.80
CA SER A 490 -10.25 -21.56 32.00
C SER A 490 -11.28 -20.70 32.73
N ALA A 491 -11.12 -19.37 32.74
CA ALA A 491 -12.11 -18.43 33.27
C ALA A 491 -13.38 -18.41 32.40
N LEU A 492 -13.23 -18.37 31.08
CA LEU A 492 -14.34 -18.42 30.12
C LEU A 492 -15.15 -19.72 30.26
N GLU A 493 -14.49 -20.86 30.43
CA GLU A 493 -15.17 -22.15 30.62
C GLU A 493 -15.95 -22.22 31.93
N ARG A 494 -15.44 -21.64 33.01
CA ARG A 494 -16.18 -21.53 34.28
C ARG A 494 -17.42 -20.66 34.15
N ALA A 495 -17.28 -19.45 33.59
CA ALA A 495 -18.41 -18.55 33.37
C ALA A 495 -19.49 -19.18 32.47
N ARG A 496 -19.08 -19.90 31.41
CA ARG A 496 -20.01 -20.64 30.56
C ARG A 496 -20.76 -21.72 31.33
N ARG A 497 -20.10 -22.47 32.22
CA ARG A 497 -20.75 -23.50 33.03
C ARG A 497 -21.77 -22.89 34.00
N GLU A 498 -21.43 -21.78 34.65
CA GLU A 498 -22.35 -21.06 35.55
C GLU A 498 -23.61 -20.59 34.81
N LEU A 499 -23.44 -19.95 33.65
CA LEU A 499 -24.56 -19.51 32.81
C LEU A 499 -25.44 -20.68 32.32
N LEU A 500 -24.84 -21.83 32.01
CA LEU A 500 -25.59 -23.03 31.63
C LEU A 500 -26.41 -23.61 32.80
N VAL A 501 -25.86 -23.55 34.02
CA VAL A 501 -26.56 -23.99 35.24
C VAL A 501 -27.73 -23.06 35.56
N ASP A 502 -27.56 -21.75 35.41
CA ASP A 502 -28.62 -20.76 35.64
C ASP A 502 -29.73 -20.82 34.58
N ALA A 503 -29.42 -21.28 33.37
CA ALA A 503 -30.40 -21.52 32.31
C ALA A 503 -31.26 -22.79 32.52
N LEU A 504 -30.98 -23.63 33.53
CA LEU A 504 -31.74 -24.85 33.77
C LEU A 504 -33.18 -24.54 34.27
N PRO A 505 -34.22 -25.24 33.77
CA PRO A 505 -35.62 -24.95 34.09
C PRO A 505 -35.97 -24.91 35.58
N LYS A 506 -35.25 -25.67 36.42
CA LYS A 506 -35.48 -25.78 37.87
C LYS A 506 -35.15 -24.51 38.67
N ARG A 507 -34.51 -23.50 38.06
CA ARG A 507 -34.14 -22.22 38.70
C ARG A 507 -34.81 -20.99 38.08
N GLN A 508 -35.68 -21.16 37.08
CA GLN A 508 -36.47 -20.07 36.53
C GLN A 508 -37.72 -19.83 37.41
N PRO A 509 -37.92 -18.64 38.00
CA PRO A 509 -39.14 -18.34 38.75
C PRO A 509 -40.35 -18.37 37.80
N GLY A 510 -41.31 -19.27 38.06
CA GLY A 510 -42.56 -19.38 37.30
C GLY A 510 -42.78 -20.69 36.51
N VAL A 511 -41.86 -21.67 36.59
CA VAL A 511 -42.06 -22.98 35.95
C VAL A 511 -42.55 -24.00 36.99
N GLU A 512 -43.87 -24.17 37.12
CA GLU A 512 -44.44 -25.31 37.84
C GLU A 512 -44.36 -26.58 36.97
N LEU A 513 -43.62 -27.57 37.44
CA LEU A 513 -43.58 -28.90 36.82
C LEU A 513 -44.82 -29.68 37.27
N GLN A 514 -45.79 -29.88 36.37
CA GLN A 514 -46.84 -30.88 36.57
C GLN A 514 -46.21 -32.26 36.61
N ALA A 515 -46.17 -32.87 37.78
CA ALA A 515 -45.85 -34.28 37.93
C ALA A 515 -46.93 -35.12 37.22
N LYS A 516 -46.58 -35.73 36.09
CA LYS A 516 -47.36 -36.86 35.56
C LYS A 516 -47.02 -38.08 36.41
N ASP A 517 -47.92 -38.42 37.33
CA ASP A 517 -47.99 -39.75 37.92
C ASP A 517 -48.27 -40.77 36.80
N SER A 518 -47.26 -41.57 36.45
CA SER A 518 -47.44 -42.79 35.66
C SER A 518 -47.51 -43.98 36.60
N SER A 519 -48.63 -44.10 37.31
CA SER A 519 -49.10 -45.34 37.94
C SER A 519 -50.22 -45.94 37.08
N SER A 520 -49.83 -46.66 36.03
CA SER A 520 -50.60 -47.71 35.34
C SER A 520 -49.78 -48.15 34.11
N GLY A 521 -49.49 -49.42 33.84
CA GLY A 521 -49.79 -50.68 34.48
C GLY A 521 -49.23 -51.77 33.55
N ASN A 522 -48.61 -52.80 34.13
CA ASN A 522 -48.38 -54.08 33.46
C ASN A 522 -49.73 -54.72 33.10
N ALA A 523 -49.95 -54.99 31.82
CA ALA A 523 -50.56 -56.20 31.24
C ALA A 523 -50.71 -56.02 29.74
#